data_AF-A0A813J6E9-F1
#
_entry.id   AF-A0A813J6E9-F1
#
_cell.length_a   1.000
_cell.length_b   1.000
_cell.length_c   1.000
_cell.angle_alpha   90.00
_cell.angle_beta   90.00
_cell.angle_gamma   90.00
#
_symmetry.space_group_name_H-M   'P 1'
#
loop_
_entity.id
_entity.type
_entity.pdbx_description
1 polymer ?
#
loop_
_entity_poly.entity_id
_entity_poly.type
_entity_poly.pdbx_seq_one_letter_code
_entity_poly.pdbx_strand_id
1 'polypeptide(L)'
;MPGEVLMAGGCQLYAEGICNQQDDSSNSPKKHSSSRSKAEGKRRFLGATAGEKPLRRAEPRRGVTLLRPTAATSKDVVRLAARSALRSFPGGSPDEPLLLVDLGKVKSQVELWTRLLPQVRPHYAVKCNPDKQLIKQLHSGDCGFDCATMQEINAVLSLGVSPGDIVYSHPCKPRTHIAYAKSQGVSLMSFDNSGELRKLAKEFPEAQLLLRLVCEDSSAQCPMSLKFGAARESWKELFDEMQHLKLNLAGVSFHVGSGCKDPESFEQALQDALEVFGLATERGMPPLRLLDIGGGFPSDEETFSPLAQAVSEKLTRLFPSAAFPGLRIIAEPGMLILPRHSAPCVVFMVWFQIMRLEK
;
A
#
# COMPACT_ATOMS: atom_id res chain seq x y z
N MET A 1 15.80 3.10 -21.78
CA MET A 1 16.79 2.47 -20.85
C MET A 1 16.70 0.97 -21.08
N PRO A 2 17.81 0.24 -21.29
CA PRO A 2 17.77 -1.23 -21.33
C PRO A 2 17.16 -1.73 -20.00
N GLY A 3 16.12 -2.56 -20.08
CA GLY A 3 15.20 -2.84 -18.96
C GLY A 3 15.86 -3.53 -17.79
N GLU A 4 15.89 -2.89 -16.63
CA GLU A 4 16.38 -3.51 -15.40
C GLU A 4 15.34 -4.50 -14.86
N VAL A 5 15.79 -5.65 -14.33
CA VAL A 5 14.90 -6.66 -13.74
C VAL A 5 15.33 -6.93 -12.32
N LEU A 6 14.40 -6.79 -11.38
CA LEU A 6 14.61 -7.18 -10.00
C LEU A 6 14.42 -8.69 -9.86
N MET A 7 15.35 -9.39 -9.23
CA MET A 7 15.22 -10.81 -8.86
C MET A 7 15.25 -10.94 -7.35
N ALA A 8 14.22 -11.53 -6.74
CA ALA A 8 14.17 -11.81 -5.31
C ALA A 8 14.00 -13.32 -5.06
N GLY A 9 14.87 -13.90 -4.22
CA GLY A 9 14.77 -15.28 -3.74
C GLY A 9 14.04 -15.37 -2.41
N GLY A 10 13.23 -16.42 -2.23
CA GLY A 10 12.55 -16.70 -0.95
C GLY A 10 11.37 -15.77 -0.65
N CYS A 11 10.67 -15.27 -1.67
CA CYS A 11 9.50 -14.42 -1.47
C CYS A 11 8.41 -15.15 -0.67
N GLN A 12 8.22 -14.76 0.59
CA GLN A 12 6.91 -14.87 1.22
C GLN A 12 5.94 -14.07 0.34
N LEU A 13 5.05 -14.76 -0.36
CA LEU A 13 3.84 -14.17 -0.89
C LEU A 13 3.08 -13.59 0.31
N TYR A 14 3.16 -12.28 0.51
CA TYR A 14 2.25 -11.58 1.42
C TYR A 14 0.88 -11.48 0.73
N ALA A 15 0.20 -12.61 0.66
CA ALA A 15 -1.24 -12.64 0.52
C ALA A 15 -1.82 -12.45 1.93
N GLU A 16 -2.53 -11.35 2.12
CA GLU A 16 -3.63 -11.17 3.09
C GLU A 16 -3.39 -11.69 4.52
N GLY A 17 -3.01 -10.76 5.40
CA GLY A 17 -2.92 -10.99 6.84
C GLY A 17 -3.52 -9.84 7.64
N ILE A 18 -4.71 -9.35 7.28
CA ILE A 18 -5.54 -8.56 8.21
C ILE A 18 -6.98 -9.07 8.20
N CYS A 19 -7.14 -10.39 8.33
CA CYS A 19 -8.43 -11.02 8.61
C CYS A 19 -8.18 -12.22 9.56
N ASN A 20 -8.00 -11.92 10.84
CA ASN A 20 -8.38 -12.76 11.99
C ASN A 20 -7.73 -12.22 13.27
N GLN A 21 -8.37 -11.23 13.87
CA GLN A 21 -8.51 -11.16 15.32
C GLN A 21 -10.01 -11.10 15.58
N GLN A 22 -10.63 -12.28 15.64
CA GLN A 22 -11.89 -12.40 16.36
C GLN A 22 -11.54 -12.38 17.85
N ASP A 23 -11.75 -11.23 18.47
CA ASP A 23 -11.95 -11.16 19.91
C ASP A 23 -13.26 -11.88 20.21
N ASP A 24 -13.16 -13.11 20.69
CA ASP A 24 -14.24 -13.81 21.37
C ASP A 24 -14.49 -13.12 22.70
N SER A 25 -15.49 -12.22 22.73
CA SER A 25 -16.06 -11.74 23.98
C SER A 25 -17.58 -11.60 23.87
N SER A 26 -18.30 -12.68 24.22
CA SER A 26 -19.57 -12.55 24.92
C SER A 26 -19.82 -13.73 25.87
N ASN A 27 -20.06 -13.36 27.12
CA ASN A 27 -20.25 -14.16 28.33
C ASN A 27 -21.71 -14.66 28.36
N SER A 28 -22.05 -15.89 28.75
CA SER A 28 -22.30 -16.31 30.16
C SER A 28 -23.23 -17.56 30.20
N PRO A 29 -23.60 -18.14 31.36
CA PRO A 29 -22.82 -19.08 32.18
C PRO A 29 -23.54 -20.44 32.40
N LYS A 30 -22.81 -21.53 32.74
CA LYS A 30 -23.35 -22.64 33.57
C LYS A 30 -22.27 -23.59 34.13
N LYS A 31 -22.14 -23.50 35.47
CA LYS A 31 -21.81 -24.46 36.56
C LYS A 31 -21.03 -25.79 36.34
N HIS A 32 -20.27 -26.07 37.42
CA HIS A 32 -19.69 -27.35 37.92
C HIS A 32 -18.41 -27.85 37.23
N SER A 33 -17.37 -28.36 37.88
CA SER A 33 -16.97 -28.51 39.30
C SER A 33 -15.58 -29.19 39.32
N SER A 34 -14.75 -28.90 40.34
CA SER A 34 -13.56 -29.69 40.76
C SER A 34 -12.34 -29.67 39.80
N SER A 35 -11.06 -29.73 40.19
CA SER A 35 -10.32 -29.78 41.46
C SER A 35 -8.81 -29.57 41.12
N ARG A 36 -8.00 -29.13 42.11
CA ARG A 36 -6.55 -29.42 42.40
C ARG A 36 -5.60 -29.76 41.22
N SER A 37 -4.34 -29.30 41.09
CA SER A 37 -3.29 -28.96 42.07
C SER A 37 -2.01 -28.42 41.38
N LYS A 38 -1.21 -27.68 42.16
CA LYS A 38 0.21 -27.28 42.05
C LYS A 38 1.17 -28.14 41.22
N ALA A 39 2.17 -27.49 40.58
CA ALA A 39 3.60 -27.78 40.77
C ALA A 39 4.54 -26.74 40.10
N GLU A 40 5.48 -26.22 40.87
CA GLU A 40 6.68 -25.47 40.45
C GLU A 40 7.76 -26.41 39.89
N GLY A 41 8.69 -25.88 39.08
CA GLY A 41 9.88 -26.63 38.65
C GLY A 41 10.97 -25.78 38.00
N LYS A 42 11.84 -25.17 38.81
CA LYS A 42 13.17 -24.65 38.42
C LYS A 42 14.09 -25.79 37.95
N ARG A 43 14.98 -25.53 36.98
CA ARG A 43 16.42 -25.85 37.10
C ARG A 43 17.30 -25.23 35.99
N ARG A 44 18.33 -24.50 36.43
CA ARG A 44 19.63 -24.27 35.76
C ARG A 44 20.48 -25.55 35.84
N PHE A 45 21.47 -25.74 34.95
CA PHE A 45 22.92 -25.80 35.29
C PHE A 45 23.83 -26.17 34.08
N LEU A 46 25.01 -25.49 34.00
CA LEU A 46 26.39 -25.77 33.47
C LEU A 46 26.61 -26.87 32.38
N GLY A 47 27.59 -26.86 31.45
CA GLY A 47 28.80 -26.05 31.17
C GLY A 47 29.78 -26.86 30.26
N ALA A 48 30.70 -26.16 29.54
CA ALA A 48 31.87 -26.63 28.73
C ALA A 48 31.57 -27.50 27.47
N THR A 49 32.24 -27.37 26.30
CA THR A 49 33.69 -27.36 26.02
C THR A 49 34.04 -26.62 24.71
N ALA A 50 35.25 -26.07 24.64
CA ALA A 50 35.87 -25.56 23.43
C ALA A 50 36.28 -26.70 22.48
N GLY A 51 35.89 -26.60 21.20
CA GLY A 51 36.30 -27.49 20.12
C GLY A 51 36.27 -26.71 18.80
N GLU A 52 37.43 -26.67 18.15
CA GLU A 52 37.72 -26.41 16.73
C GLU A 52 36.64 -25.67 15.91
N LYS A 53 36.94 -24.43 15.49
CA LYS A 53 36.09 -23.68 14.54
C LYS A 53 36.20 -24.32 13.15
N PRO A 54 35.13 -24.90 12.58
CA PRO A 54 35.10 -25.20 11.15
C PRO A 54 35.00 -23.88 10.40
N LEU A 55 35.62 -23.81 9.21
CA LEU A 55 35.40 -22.71 8.27
C LEU A 55 33.89 -22.46 8.13
N ARG A 56 33.45 -21.25 8.49
CA ARG A 56 32.06 -20.83 8.29
C ARG A 56 31.75 -20.94 6.80
N ARG A 57 30.93 -21.93 6.43
CA ARG A 57 30.13 -21.89 5.20
C ARG A 57 29.41 -20.54 5.21
N ALA A 58 29.69 -19.69 4.23
CA ALA A 58 28.89 -18.50 4.00
C ALA A 58 27.46 -18.99 3.72
N GLU A 59 26.52 -18.58 4.57
CA GLU A 59 25.10 -18.80 4.31
C GLU A 59 24.73 -18.20 2.95
N PRO A 60 23.87 -18.85 2.16
CA PRO A 60 23.41 -18.29 0.90
C PRO A 60 22.66 -16.99 1.22
N ARG A 61 23.19 -15.87 0.74
CA ARG A 61 22.58 -14.56 0.93
C ARG A 61 21.19 -14.58 0.31
N ARG A 62 20.12 -14.55 1.12
CA ARG A 62 18.79 -14.11 0.70
C ARG A 62 18.95 -12.69 0.16
N GLY A 63 19.03 -12.55 -1.16
CA GLY A 63 19.50 -11.34 -1.80
C GLY A 63 18.64 -10.97 -2.99
N VAL A 64 18.10 -9.76 -2.96
CA VAL A 64 17.51 -9.14 -4.14
C VAL A 64 18.64 -8.71 -5.08
N THR A 65 18.63 -9.19 -6.33
CA THR A 65 19.65 -8.90 -7.34
C THR A 65 19.05 -8.09 -8.47
N LEU A 66 19.70 -6.98 -8.82
CA LEU A 66 19.33 -6.19 -10.00
C LEU A 66 20.04 -6.77 -11.23
N LEU A 67 19.26 -7.24 -12.19
CA LEU A 67 19.74 -7.73 -13.47
C LEU A 67 19.67 -6.61 -14.51
N ARG A 68 20.75 -6.42 -15.27
CA ARG A 68 20.85 -5.44 -16.37
C ARG A 68 21.11 -6.19 -17.67
N PRO A 69 20.07 -6.66 -18.38
CA PRO A 69 20.23 -7.34 -19.64
C PRO A 69 20.75 -6.36 -20.69
N THR A 70 21.96 -6.60 -21.18
CA THR A 70 22.55 -5.85 -22.29
C THR A 70 21.96 -6.40 -23.59
N ALA A 71 21.12 -5.60 -24.26
CA ALA A 71 20.43 -5.87 -25.53
C ALA A 71 19.16 -6.75 -25.44
N ALA A 72 17.98 -6.12 -25.32
CA ALA A 72 16.73 -6.74 -25.78
C ALA A 72 15.61 -5.70 -26.01
N THR A 73 14.94 -5.82 -27.16
CA THR A 73 13.66 -5.22 -27.47
C THR A 73 12.55 -5.89 -26.65
N SER A 74 11.97 -5.15 -25.72
CA SER A 74 10.65 -5.21 -25.04
C SER A 74 9.92 -6.53 -24.69
N LYS A 75 10.17 -7.71 -25.28
CA LYS A 75 9.47 -8.97 -24.94
C LYS A 75 10.38 -10.09 -24.40
N ASP A 76 11.69 -10.00 -24.63
CA ASP A 76 12.65 -11.03 -24.19
C ASP A 76 13.46 -10.66 -22.94
N VAL A 77 13.29 -9.45 -22.40
CA VAL A 77 14.05 -8.96 -21.22
C VAL A 77 13.80 -9.84 -20.00
N VAL A 78 12.54 -10.19 -19.70
CA VAL A 78 12.19 -11.06 -18.55
C VAL A 78 12.70 -12.49 -18.77
N ARG A 79 12.60 -13.04 -19.98
CA ARG A 79 13.14 -14.38 -20.31
C ARG A 79 14.67 -14.41 -20.22
N LEU A 80 15.33 -13.37 -20.69
CA LEU A 80 16.78 -13.22 -20.64
C LEU A 80 17.24 -13.07 -19.18
N ALA A 81 16.54 -12.26 -18.40
CA ALA A 81 16.76 -12.11 -16.96
C ALA A 81 16.53 -13.43 -16.22
N ALA A 82 15.46 -14.17 -16.52
CA ALA A 82 15.21 -15.50 -15.96
C ALA A 82 16.35 -16.48 -16.27
N ARG A 83 16.81 -16.54 -17.53
CA ARG A 83 17.95 -17.36 -17.92
C ARG A 83 19.24 -16.94 -17.21
N SER A 84 19.47 -15.64 -17.06
CA SER A 84 20.62 -15.11 -16.33
C SER A 84 20.56 -15.45 -14.84
N ALA A 85 19.37 -15.37 -14.24
CA ALA A 85 19.12 -15.76 -12.86
C ALA A 85 19.43 -17.24 -12.67
N LEU A 86 18.86 -18.13 -13.49
CA LEU A 86 19.09 -19.58 -13.44
C LEU A 86 20.58 -19.95 -13.55
N ARG A 87 21.34 -19.28 -14.43
CA ARG A 87 22.80 -19.48 -14.56
C ARG A 87 23.61 -19.01 -13.35
N SER A 88 23.04 -18.16 -12.50
CA SER A 88 23.71 -17.64 -11.31
C SER A 88 23.55 -18.59 -10.11
N PHE A 89 22.70 -19.61 -10.19
CA PHE A 89 22.54 -20.62 -9.15
C PHE A 89 23.52 -21.80 -9.36
N PRO A 90 24.28 -22.21 -8.32
CA PRO A 90 25.11 -23.39 -8.40
C PRO A 90 24.22 -24.63 -8.62
N GLY A 91 24.37 -25.30 -9.77
CA GLY A 91 23.55 -26.46 -10.15
C GLY A 91 22.45 -26.17 -11.18
N GLY A 92 22.26 -24.92 -11.61
CA GLY A 92 21.36 -24.57 -12.71
C GLY A 92 19.86 -24.52 -12.38
N SER A 93 19.48 -24.85 -11.13
CA SER A 93 18.10 -24.74 -10.65
C SER A 93 18.08 -24.13 -9.24
N PRO A 94 17.24 -23.12 -8.98
CA PRO A 94 17.01 -22.63 -7.63
C PRO A 94 16.13 -23.62 -6.85
N ASP A 95 16.47 -23.87 -5.59
CA ASP A 95 15.65 -24.69 -4.69
C ASP A 95 14.39 -23.94 -4.19
N GLU A 96 14.34 -22.61 -4.38
CA GLU A 96 13.25 -21.73 -3.98
C GLU A 96 12.63 -20.98 -5.18
N PRO A 97 11.32 -20.65 -5.15
CA PRO A 97 10.70 -19.80 -6.15
C PRO A 97 11.38 -18.42 -6.26
N LEU A 98 11.48 -17.91 -7.49
CA LEU A 98 12.03 -16.59 -7.78
C LEU A 98 10.94 -15.64 -8.26
N LEU A 99 10.94 -14.42 -7.72
CA LEU A 99 10.15 -13.33 -8.25
C LEU A 99 11.02 -12.48 -9.17
N LEU A 100 10.56 -12.27 -10.40
CA LEU A 100 11.17 -11.34 -11.36
C LEU A 100 10.22 -10.16 -11.57
N VAL A 101 10.73 -8.93 -11.42
CA VAL A 101 9.97 -7.70 -11.64
C VAL A 101 10.64 -6.88 -12.74
N ASP A 102 9.91 -6.62 -13.81
CA ASP A 102 10.36 -5.72 -14.88
C ASP A 102 10.18 -4.26 -14.46
N LEU A 103 11.29 -3.62 -14.10
CA LEU A 103 11.32 -2.21 -13.70
C LEU A 103 11.00 -1.29 -14.89
N GLY A 104 11.29 -1.71 -16.12
CA GLY A 104 10.85 -1.00 -17.33
C GLY A 104 9.32 -0.95 -17.43
N LYS A 105 8.64 -2.06 -17.11
CA LYS A 105 7.17 -2.10 -17.07
C LYS A 105 6.62 -1.18 -15.98
N VAL A 106 7.18 -1.22 -14.76
CA VAL A 106 6.81 -0.30 -13.67
C VAL A 106 6.88 1.16 -14.13
N LYS A 107 7.99 1.56 -14.77
CA LYS A 107 8.14 2.91 -15.32
C LYS A 107 7.05 3.24 -16.34
N SER A 108 6.78 2.34 -17.29
CA SER A 108 5.75 2.57 -18.30
C SER A 108 4.33 2.67 -17.71
N GLN A 109 4.05 2.00 -16.59
CA GLN A 109 2.76 2.13 -15.90
C GLN A 109 2.59 3.50 -15.23
N VAL A 110 3.67 4.06 -14.67
CA VAL A 110 3.67 5.44 -14.15
C VAL A 110 3.50 6.45 -15.29
N GLU A 111 4.18 6.25 -16.42
CA GLU A 111 4.01 7.11 -17.61
C GLU A 111 2.57 7.04 -18.18
N LEU A 112 1.99 5.84 -18.22
CA LEU A 112 0.59 5.61 -18.58
C LEU A 112 -0.36 6.34 -17.63
N TRP A 113 -0.12 6.28 -16.32
CA TRP A 113 -0.88 7.02 -15.31
C TRP A 113 -0.83 8.52 -15.57
N THR A 114 0.37 9.10 -15.69
CA THR A 114 0.54 10.54 -15.93
C THR A 114 -0.16 11.00 -17.20
N ARG A 115 -0.19 10.16 -18.25
CA ARG A 115 -0.90 10.47 -19.49
C ARG A 115 -2.42 10.46 -19.34
N LEU A 116 -2.98 9.49 -18.60
CA LEU A 116 -4.43 9.29 -18.51
C LEU A 116 -5.07 10.08 -17.36
N LEU A 117 -4.32 10.40 -16.32
CA LEU A 117 -4.76 11.15 -15.15
C LEU A 117 -3.76 12.30 -14.85
N PRO A 118 -3.57 13.26 -15.77
CA PRO A 118 -2.52 14.28 -15.67
C PRO A 118 -2.66 15.22 -14.46
N GLN A 119 -3.87 15.35 -13.91
CA GLN A 119 -4.16 16.16 -12.72
C GLN A 119 -4.06 15.38 -11.41
N VAL A 120 -3.79 14.07 -11.45
CA VAL A 120 -3.77 13.19 -10.27
C VAL A 120 -2.36 12.67 -10.05
N ARG A 121 -1.73 13.06 -8.94
CA ARG A 121 -0.38 12.57 -8.59
C ARG A 121 -0.46 11.19 -7.92
N PRO A 122 0.24 10.16 -8.44
CA PRO A 122 0.21 8.84 -7.83
C PRO A 122 1.06 8.79 -6.55
N HIS A 123 0.50 8.25 -5.48
CA HIS A 123 1.21 7.80 -4.27
C HIS A 123 1.21 6.28 -4.27
N TYR A 124 2.37 5.66 -4.48
CA TYR A 124 2.44 4.20 -4.56
C TYR A 124 2.09 3.55 -3.23
N ALA A 125 1.13 2.62 -3.24
CA ALA A 125 0.75 1.85 -2.06
C ALA A 125 1.84 0.82 -1.70
N VAL A 126 2.69 1.18 -0.72
CA VAL A 126 3.90 0.40 -0.36
C VAL A 126 3.58 -1.03 0.06
N LYS A 127 2.41 -1.23 0.69
CA LYS A 127 1.87 -2.55 1.08
C LYS A 127 1.81 -3.56 -0.08
N CYS A 128 1.73 -3.09 -1.33
CA CYS A 128 1.68 -3.98 -2.49
C CYS A 128 3.02 -4.67 -2.75
N ASN A 129 4.14 -3.95 -2.61
CA ASN A 129 5.48 -4.49 -2.67
C ASN A 129 6.48 -3.49 -2.04
N PRO A 130 6.99 -3.75 -0.83
CA PRO A 130 7.88 -2.84 -0.11
C PRO A 130 9.36 -2.95 -0.56
N ASP A 131 9.65 -3.55 -1.72
CA ASP A 131 11.02 -3.70 -2.20
C ASP A 131 11.73 -2.34 -2.37
N LYS A 132 12.95 -2.25 -1.85
CA LYS A 132 13.70 -0.98 -1.80
C LYS A 132 14.10 -0.47 -3.17
N GLN A 133 14.38 -1.34 -4.14
CA GLN A 133 14.78 -0.89 -5.48
C GLN A 133 13.57 -0.35 -6.24
N LEU A 134 12.42 -0.98 -6.07
CA LEU A 134 11.15 -0.48 -6.59
C LEU A 134 10.83 0.91 -6.02
N ILE A 135 10.91 1.07 -4.69
CA ILE A 135 10.67 2.38 -4.04
C ILE A 135 11.67 3.42 -4.55
N LYS A 136 12.97 3.10 -4.66
CA LYS A 136 13.98 4.01 -5.22
C LYS A 136 13.65 4.43 -6.65
N GLN A 137 13.21 3.49 -7.49
CA GLN A 137 12.85 3.80 -8.86
C GLN A 137 11.62 4.72 -8.93
N LEU A 138 10.58 4.43 -8.15
CA LEU A 138 9.38 5.27 -8.09
C LEU A 138 9.70 6.67 -7.53
N HIS A 139 10.56 6.75 -6.52
CA HIS A 139 11.02 8.02 -5.95
C HIS A 139 11.83 8.87 -6.95
N SER A 140 12.56 8.24 -7.88
CA SER A 140 13.24 8.97 -8.94
C SER A 140 12.29 9.56 -10.00
N GLY A 141 11.03 9.14 -10.01
CA GLY A 141 9.93 9.75 -10.78
C GLY A 141 9.07 10.66 -9.90
N ASP A 142 8.02 11.23 -10.49
CA ASP A 142 7.04 12.06 -9.76
C ASP A 142 5.96 11.19 -9.07
N CYS A 143 6.39 10.30 -8.17
CA CYS A 143 5.52 9.43 -7.40
C CYS A 143 5.79 9.62 -5.91
N GLY A 144 4.72 9.86 -5.14
CA GLY A 144 4.77 9.81 -3.67
C GLY A 144 4.52 8.40 -3.16
N PHE A 145 4.29 8.25 -1.85
CA PHE A 145 4.10 6.96 -1.21
C PHE A 145 2.94 6.94 -0.22
N ASP A 146 2.03 5.98 -0.41
CA ASP A 146 1.02 5.60 0.57
C ASP A 146 1.63 4.56 1.54
N CYS A 147 1.71 4.93 2.81
CA CYS A 147 2.14 4.05 3.89
C CYS A 147 1.01 3.78 4.89
N ALA A 148 0.83 2.52 5.26
CA ALA A 148 -0.16 2.08 6.24
C ALA A 148 0.46 1.75 7.61
N THR A 149 1.79 1.64 7.69
CA THR A 149 2.51 1.27 8.92
C THR A 149 3.74 2.13 9.18
N MET A 150 4.17 2.18 10.45
CA MET A 150 5.41 2.84 10.86
C MET A 150 6.64 2.26 10.13
N GLN A 151 6.64 0.95 9.88
CA GLN A 151 7.71 0.23 9.20
C GLN A 151 7.83 0.66 7.74
N GLU A 152 6.70 0.84 7.05
CA GLU A 152 6.68 1.34 5.67
C GLU A 152 7.18 2.79 5.61
N ILE A 153 6.72 3.66 6.52
CA ILE A 153 7.21 5.04 6.63
C ILE A 153 8.74 5.04 6.81
N ASN A 154 9.25 4.25 7.75
CA ASN A 154 10.69 4.14 7.98
C ASN A 154 11.44 3.63 6.74
N ALA A 155 10.90 2.61 6.06
CA ALA A 155 11.50 2.07 4.85
C ALA A 155 11.61 3.13 3.75
N VAL A 156 10.54 3.88 3.51
CA VAL A 156 10.46 4.96 2.50
C VAL A 156 11.39 6.12 2.85
N LEU A 157 11.36 6.61 4.10
CA LEU A 157 12.24 7.69 4.55
C LEU A 157 13.73 7.30 4.51
N SER A 158 14.07 6.05 4.82
CA SER A 158 15.46 5.56 4.75
C SER A 158 16.08 5.60 3.35
N LEU A 159 15.24 5.80 2.33
CA LEU A 159 15.64 5.91 0.93
C LEU A 159 15.75 7.37 0.44
N GLY A 160 15.57 8.35 1.33
CA GLY A 160 15.71 9.78 1.05
C GLY A 160 14.44 10.47 0.59
N VAL A 161 13.29 9.80 0.63
CA VAL A 161 11.99 10.38 0.29
C VAL A 161 11.63 11.50 1.27
N SER A 162 11.13 12.62 0.76
CA SER A 162 10.66 13.73 1.59
C SER A 162 9.42 13.32 2.39
N PRO A 163 9.31 13.66 3.68
CA PRO A 163 8.10 13.40 4.46
C PRO A 163 6.82 13.99 3.86
N GLY A 164 6.93 15.08 3.09
CA GLY A 164 5.82 15.71 2.39
C GLY A 164 5.27 14.92 1.19
N ASP A 165 6.00 13.90 0.73
CA ASP A 165 5.58 12.98 -0.33
C ASP A 165 5.00 11.68 0.23
N ILE A 166 4.75 11.60 1.55
CA ILE A 166 4.20 10.43 2.23
C ILE A 166 2.80 10.74 2.76
N VAL A 167 1.84 9.88 2.44
CA VAL A 167 0.51 9.85 3.04
C VAL A 167 0.46 8.69 4.02
N TYR A 168 0.15 8.97 5.30
CA TYR A 168 -0.14 7.91 6.28
C TYR A 168 -1.64 7.57 6.23
N SER A 169 -2.03 6.74 5.27
CA SER A 169 -3.44 6.51 4.87
C SER A 169 -4.24 5.60 5.81
N HIS A 170 -3.59 4.85 6.71
CA HIS A 170 -4.31 3.95 7.61
C HIS A 170 -5.18 4.76 8.57
N PRO A 171 -6.52 4.57 8.60
CA PRO A 171 -7.40 5.46 9.35
C PRO A 171 -7.34 5.26 10.87
N CYS A 172 -6.96 4.06 11.34
CA CYS A 172 -6.86 3.73 12.77
C CYS A 172 -5.41 3.41 13.20
N LYS A 173 -4.70 4.34 13.86
CA LYS A 173 -3.27 4.21 14.14
C LYS A 173 -2.96 4.08 15.64
N PRO A 174 -1.94 3.30 16.05
CA PRO A 174 -1.44 3.34 17.43
C PRO A 174 -0.91 4.73 17.78
N ARG A 175 -1.13 5.20 19.03
CA ARG A 175 -0.65 6.51 19.50
C ARG A 175 0.86 6.70 19.30
N THR A 176 1.63 5.66 19.62
CA THR A 176 3.09 5.63 19.44
C THR A 176 3.50 5.79 17.98
N HIS A 177 2.70 5.30 17.02
CA HIS A 177 2.97 5.44 15.59
C HIS A 177 2.62 6.85 15.08
N ILE A 178 1.58 7.48 15.63
CA ILE A 178 1.26 8.89 15.35
C ILE A 178 2.39 9.79 15.86
N ALA A 179 2.85 9.58 17.10
CA ALA A 179 3.99 10.31 17.66
C ALA A 179 5.28 10.10 16.84
N TYR A 180 5.51 8.88 16.35
CA TYR A 180 6.62 8.61 15.42
C TYR A 180 6.48 9.41 14.12
N ALA A 181 5.31 9.38 13.47
CA ALA A 181 5.05 10.13 12.24
C ALA A 181 5.31 11.64 12.44
N LYS A 182 4.90 12.20 13.60
CA LYS A 182 5.24 13.57 14.01
C LYS A 182 6.75 13.80 14.08
N SER A 183 7.49 12.90 14.74
CA SER A 183 8.95 13.01 14.86
C SER A 183 9.69 12.98 13.52
N GLN A 184 9.08 12.36 12.50
CA GLN A 184 9.62 12.26 11.15
C GLN A 184 9.08 13.34 10.20
N GLY A 185 8.14 14.18 10.65
CA GLY A 185 7.51 15.21 9.82
C GLY A 185 6.49 14.69 8.80
N VAL A 186 6.02 13.45 8.92
CA VAL A 186 4.97 12.88 8.05
C VAL A 186 3.62 13.35 8.56
N SER A 187 3.18 14.52 8.08
CA SER A 187 2.02 15.23 8.63
C SER A 187 0.68 14.89 7.98
N LEU A 188 0.66 14.32 6.78
CA LEU A 188 -0.58 14.01 6.06
C LEU A 188 -1.10 12.63 6.47
N MET A 189 -2.28 12.58 7.10
CA MET A 189 -2.81 11.36 7.70
C MET A 189 -4.32 11.22 7.49
N SER A 190 -4.79 9.99 7.28
CA SER A 190 -6.24 9.71 7.19
C SER A 190 -6.86 9.39 8.55
N PHE A 191 -8.17 9.61 8.68
CA PHE A 191 -9.00 9.16 9.80
C PHE A 191 -10.43 8.88 9.31
N ASP A 192 -11.20 8.11 10.08
CA ASP A 192 -12.62 7.84 9.80
C ASP A 192 -13.51 7.81 11.05
N ASN A 193 -12.95 8.09 12.23
CA ASN A 193 -13.68 7.98 13.50
C ASN A 193 -13.18 8.97 14.57
N SER A 194 -14.06 9.27 15.53
CA SER A 194 -13.84 10.13 16.70
C SER A 194 -12.65 9.71 17.57
N GLY A 195 -12.48 8.40 17.78
CA GLY A 195 -11.39 7.88 18.60
C GLY A 195 -10.02 8.23 18.01
N GLU A 196 -9.90 8.22 16.68
CA GLU A 196 -8.71 8.66 15.97
C GLU A 196 -8.46 10.16 16.15
N LEU A 197 -9.48 11.00 16.01
CA LEU A 197 -9.37 12.45 16.23
C LEU A 197 -8.81 12.78 17.62
N ARG A 198 -9.31 12.11 18.67
CA ARG A 198 -8.81 12.31 20.05
C ARG A 198 -7.35 11.89 20.22
N LYS A 199 -6.89 10.87 19.48
CA LYS A 199 -5.46 10.48 19.47
C LYS A 199 -4.64 11.52 18.73
N LEU A 200 -5.07 11.96 17.56
CA LEU A 200 -4.39 12.97 16.74
C LEU A 200 -4.27 14.30 17.50
N ALA A 201 -5.32 14.76 18.16
CA ALA A 201 -5.28 15.99 18.98
C ALA A 201 -4.24 15.95 20.11
N LYS A 202 -3.95 14.76 20.65
CA LYS A 202 -2.97 14.58 21.73
C LYS A 202 -1.55 14.42 21.20
N GLU A 203 -1.37 13.61 20.15
CA GLU A 203 -0.04 13.23 19.67
C GLU A 203 0.48 14.16 18.56
N PHE A 204 -0.38 14.61 17.66
CA PHE A 204 -0.01 15.40 16.48
C PHE A 204 -1.11 16.40 16.04
N PRO A 205 -1.42 17.43 16.87
CA PRO A 205 -2.48 18.39 16.57
C PRO A 205 -2.23 19.24 15.30
N GLU A 206 -0.99 19.34 14.86
CA GLU A 206 -0.61 20.07 13.64
C GLU A 206 -0.75 19.24 12.35
N ALA A 207 -1.14 17.96 12.45
CA ALA A 207 -1.32 17.08 11.30
C ALA A 207 -2.36 17.61 10.31
N GLN A 208 -2.13 17.33 9.03
CA GLN A 208 -3.08 17.59 7.95
C GLN A 208 -3.93 16.34 7.75
N LEU A 209 -5.24 16.46 8.01
CA LEU A 209 -6.12 15.30 8.06
C LEU A 209 -6.93 15.11 6.79
N LEU A 210 -7.05 13.86 6.36
CA LEU A 210 -7.96 13.40 5.32
C LEU A 210 -9.10 12.61 5.96
N LEU A 211 -10.33 13.09 5.81
CA LEU A 211 -11.50 12.29 6.18
C LEU A 211 -11.70 11.19 5.14
N ARG A 212 -11.55 9.93 5.55
CA ARG A 212 -11.78 8.78 4.68
C ARG A 212 -13.26 8.44 4.65
N LEU A 213 -13.88 8.43 3.47
CA LEU A 213 -15.29 8.08 3.30
C LEU A 213 -15.48 6.58 3.07
N VAL A 214 -16.64 6.07 3.49
CA VAL A 214 -17.18 4.80 2.98
C VAL A 214 -17.57 4.99 1.50
N CYS A 215 -17.38 3.96 0.69
CA CYS A 215 -17.88 3.90 -0.68
C CYS A 215 -18.75 2.67 -0.91
N GLU A 216 -19.62 2.74 -1.90
CA GLU A 216 -20.18 1.53 -2.49
C GLU A 216 -19.06 0.78 -3.23
N ASP A 217 -18.78 -0.45 -2.82
CA ASP A 217 -17.68 -1.27 -3.36
C ASP A 217 -18.13 -2.68 -3.76
N SER A 218 -19.44 -2.88 -3.96
CA SER A 218 -20.01 -4.15 -4.43
C SER A 218 -19.46 -4.64 -5.78
N SER A 219 -18.93 -3.74 -6.61
CA SER A 219 -18.32 -4.08 -7.91
C SER A 219 -16.82 -4.45 -7.80
N ALA A 220 -16.22 -4.32 -6.62
CA ALA A 220 -14.79 -4.55 -6.42
C ALA A 220 -14.45 -6.04 -6.20
N GLN A 221 -13.22 -6.42 -6.56
CA GLN A 221 -12.71 -7.77 -6.27
C GLN A 221 -12.46 -7.99 -4.78
N CYS A 222 -12.07 -6.92 -4.07
CA CYS A 222 -11.87 -6.93 -2.63
C CYS A 222 -12.50 -5.67 -2.01
N PRO A 223 -13.71 -5.79 -1.44
CA PRO A 223 -14.37 -4.73 -0.69
C PRO A 223 -13.59 -4.32 0.57
N MET A 224 -13.59 -3.04 0.90
CA MET A 224 -12.94 -2.46 2.08
C MET A 224 -13.87 -1.59 2.94
N SER A 225 -15.03 -1.18 2.41
CA SER A 225 -15.99 -0.30 3.09
C SER A 225 -16.62 -0.95 4.33
N LEU A 226 -16.63 -2.28 4.42
CA LEU A 226 -17.06 -3.01 5.62
C LEU A 226 -16.17 -2.74 6.85
N LYS A 227 -14.93 -2.30 6.65
CA LYS A 227 -13.93 -2.13 7.72
C LYS A 227 -13.50 -0.68 7.92
N PHE A 228 -13.50 0.12 6.87
CA PHE A 228 -12.91 1.46 6.88
C PHE A 228 -13.80 2.48 6.17
N GLY A 229 -13.72 3.71 6.63
CA GLY A 229 -14.45 4.85 6.07
C GLY A 229 -15.58 5.31 6.99
N ALA A 230 -15.78 6.62 7.01
CA ALA A 230 -16.84 7.26 7.77
C ALA A 230 -18.15 7.16 6.99
N ALA A 231 -19.16 6.54 7.62
CA ALA A 231 -20.51 6.52 7.09
C ALA A 231 -21.10 7.94 7.05
N ARG A 232 -21.99 8.21 6.09
CA ARG A 232 -22.53 9.56 5.84
C ARG A 232 -23.19 10.19 7.06
N GLU A 233 -23.84 9.36 7.88
CA GLU A 233 -24.52 9.76 9.10
C GLU A 233 -23.53 10.30 10.16
N SER A 234 -22.28 9.83 10.14
CA SER A 234 -21.25 10.20 11.12
C SER A 234 -20.51 11.50 10.77
N TRP A 235 -20.61 11.99 9.52
CA TRP A 235 -19.79 13.13 9.07
C TRP A 235 -20.03 14.38 9.93
N LYS A 236 -21.28 14.71 10.25
CA LYS A 236 -21.60 15.90 11.06
C LYS A 236 -20.94 15.85 12.44
N GLU A 237 -21.00 14.70 13.11
CA GLU A 237 -20.39 14.50 14.43
C GLU A 237 -18.86 14.59 14.37
N LEU A 238 -18.24 14.03 13.32
CA LEU A 238 -16.80 14.12 13.10
C LEU A 238 -16.35 15.57 12.87
N PHE A 239 -17.14 16.37 12.15
CA PHE A 239 -16.88 17.79 11.95
C PHE A 239 -16.97 18.57 13.26
N ASP A 240 -18.02 18.31 14.06
CA ASP A 240 -18.19 18.93 15.39
C ASP A 240 -16.97 18.64 16.29
N GLU A 241 -16.52 17.38 16.31
CA GLU A 241 -15.38 16.97 17.10
C GLU A 241 -14.06 17.56 16.57
N MET A 242 -13.85 17.62 15.25
CA MET A 242 -12.68 18.27 14.66
C MET A 242 -12.58 19.74 15.02
N GLN A 243 -13.69 20.49 14.93
CA GLN A 243 -13.73 21.91 15.29
C GLN A 243 -13.47 22.10 16.79
N HIS A 244 -14.08 21.26 17.64
CA HIS A 244 -13.85 21.28 19.08
C HIS A 244 -12.38 21.04 19.44
N LEU A 245 -11.75 20.06 18.79
CA LEU A 245 -10.34 19.70 18.99
C LEU A 245 -9.36 20.63 18.25
N LYS A 246 -9.86 21.57 17.43
CA LYS A 246 -9.06 22.51 16.60
C LYS A 246 -8.10 21.79 15.65
N LEU A 247 -8.53 20.67 15.09
CA LEU A 247 -7.74 19.90 14.12
C LEU A 247 -7.89 20.46 12.70
N ASN A 248 -6.87 20.23 11.87
CA ASN A 248 -6.81 20.75 10.51
C ASN A 248 -7.32 19.70 9.49
N LEU A 249 -8.54 19.89 8.98
CA LEU A 249 -9.04 19.12 7.84
C LEU A 249 -8.42 19.65 6.55
N ALA A 250 -7.54 18.87 5.94
CA ALA A 250 -6.90 19.23 4.68
C ALA A 250 -7.72 18.79 3.47
N GLY A 251 -8.54 17.75 3.62
CA GLY A 251 -9.19 17.12 2.47
C GLY A 251 -10.01 15.87 2.81
N VAL A 252 -10.34 15.15 1.75
CA VAL A 252 -11.14 13.93 1.78
C VAL A 252 -10.38 12.83 1.05
N SER A 253 -10.48 11.60 1.55
CA SER A 253 -10.02 10.40 0.86
C SER A 253 -11.12 9.37 0.72
N PHE A 254 -11.01 8.47 -0.26
CA PHE A 254 -11.88 7.32 -0.38
C PHE A 254 -11.18 6.17 -1.09
N HIS A 255 -11.78 4.98 -1.12
CA HIS A 255 -11.25 3.86 -1.91
C HIS A 255 -12.38 2.93 -2.35
N VAL A 256 -12.61 2.83 -3.66
CA VAL A 256 -13.73 2.07 -4.28
C VAL A 256 -13.52 0.55 -4.32
N GLY A 257 -12.73 0.01 -3.39
CA GLY A 257 -12.31 -1.40 -3.40
C GLY A 257 -11.31 -1.77 -4.50
N SER A 258 -10.61 -2.89 -4.33
CA SER A 258 -9.52 -3.30 -5.25
C SER A 258 -10.04 -3.88 -6.57
N GLY A 259 -9.48 -3.44 -7.70
CA GLY A 259 -9.84 -3.97 -9.04
C GLY A 259 -11.22 -3.55 -9.53
N CYS A 260 -11.71 -2.38 -9.10
CA CYS A 260 -12.95 -1.79 -9.56
C CYS A 260 -12.87 -1.50 -11.07
N LYS A 261 -13.94 -1.85 -11.78
CA LYS A 261 -14.06 -1.66 -13.24
C LYS A 261 -15.20 -0.71 -13.62
N ASP A 262 -15.96 -0.27 -12.63
CA ASP A 262 -17.16 0.54 -12.81
C ASP A 262 -16.84 2.02 -12.56
N PRO A 263 -16.90 2.88 -13.59
CA PRO A 263 -16.70 4.32 -13.43
C PRO A 263 -17.76 4.99 -12.53
N GLU A 264 -18.94 4.40 -12.37
CA GLU A 264 -20.01 4.98 -11.54
C GLU A 264 -19.70 4.87 -10.05
N SER A 265 -19.03 3.80 -9.63
CA SER A 265 -18.48 3.67 -8.27
C SER A 265 -17.54 4.84 -7.91
N PHE A 266 -16.68 5.27 -8.84
CA PHE A 266 -15.85 6.47 -8.66
C PHE A 266 -16.68 7.76 -8.69
N GLU A 267 -17.69 7.86 -9.56
CA GLU A 267 -18.55 9.05 -9.59
C GLU A 267 -19.24 9.28 -8.25
N GLN A 268 -19.85 8.24 -7.70
CA GLN A 268 -20.57 8.33 -6.43
C GLN A 268 -19.62 8.80 -5.31
N ALA A 269 -18.42 8.21 -5.23
CA ALA A 269 -17.42 8.61 -4.24
C ALA A 269 -16.95 10.07 -4.42
N LEU A 270 -16.84 10.54 -5.67
CA LEU A 270 -16.51 11.93 -5.97
C LEU A 270 -17.65 12.90 -5.60
N GLN A 271 -18.91 12.50 -5.79
CA GLN A 271 -20.07 13.28 -5.37
C GLN A 271 -20.15 13.37 -3.83
N ASP A 272 -19.91 12.26 -3.13
CA ASP A 272 -19.85 12.23 -1.67
C ASP A 272 -18.69 13.11 -1.14
N ALA A 273 -17.52 13.06 -1.80
CA ALA A 273 -16.42 13.96 -1.48
C ALA A 273 -16.80 15.43 -1.70
N LEU A 274 -17.50 15.75 -2.80
CA LEU A 274 -17.94 17.11 -3.10
C LEU A 274 -18.93 17.63 -2.03
N GLU A 275 -19.82 16.78 -1.53
CA GLU A 275 -20.70 17.13 -0.40
C GLU A 275 -19.92 17.44 0.87
N VAL A 276 -18.88 16.64 1.19
CA VAL A 276 -18.01 16.92 2.35
C VAL A 276 -17.25 18.24 2.20
N PHE A 277 -16.81 18.59 0.99
CA PHE A 277 -16.25 19.92 0.70
C PHE A 277 -17.29 21.04 0.93
N GLY A 278 -18.54 20.82 0.55
CA GLY A 278 -19.67 21.70 0.84
C GLY A 278 -19.90 21.87 2.33
N LEU A 279 -19.97 20.77 3.08
CA LEU A 279 -20.13 20.77 4.53
C LEU A 279 -19.00 21.53 5.23
N ALA A 280 -17.75 21.37 4.81
CA ALA A 280 -16.63 22.16 5.35
C ALA A 280 -16.82 23.66 5.15
N THR A 281 -17.30 24.05 3.97
CA THR A 281 -17.60 25.45 3.64
C THR A 281 -18.75 25.99 4.50
N GLU A 282 -19.84 25.25 4.63
CA GLU A 282 -21.01 25.61 5.47
C GLU A 282 -20.63 25.78 6.94
N ARG A 283 -19.68 24.98 7.43
CA ARG A 283 -19.17 25.03 8.80
C ARG A 283 -18.11 26.12 9.02
N GLY A 284 -17.79 26.91 8.00
CA GLY A 284 -16.80 27.98 8.07
C GLY A 284 -15.37 27.48 8.28
N MET A 285 -15.07 26.24 7.88
CA MET A 285 -13.71 25.70 7.93
C MET A 285 -12.85 26.30 6.80
N PRO A 286 -11.52 26.29 6.94
CA PRO A 286 -10.63 26.66 5.85
C PRO A 286 -10.91 25.83 4.59
N PRO A 287 -10.72 26.39 3.37
CA PRO A 287 -10.91 25.64 2.14
C PRO A 287 -10.07 24.37 2.11
N LEU A 288 -10.71 23.24 1.83
CA LEU A 288 -10.04 21.96 1.64
C LEU A 288 -9.16 22.03 0.38
N ARG A 289 -7.95 21.47 0.46
CA ARG A 289 -6.91 21.62 -0.57
C ARG A 289 -6.43 20.30 -1.15
N LEU A 290 -6.99 19.19 -0.70
CA LEU A 290 -6.57 17.86 -1.09
C LEU A 290 -7.79 16.95 -1.31
N LEU A 291 -7.78 16.25 -2.44
CA LEU A 291 -8.68 15.14 -2.72
C LEU A 291 -7.81 13.91 -3.00
N ASP A 292 -8.06 12.84 -2.27
CA ASP A 292 -7.42 11.55 -2.50
C ASP A 292 -8.46 10.54 -3.01
N ILE A 293 -8.33 10.15 -4.28
CA ILE A 293 -9.25 9.21 -4.92
C ILE A 293 -8.90 7.74 -4.62
N GLY A 294 -7.88 7.51 -3.78
CA GLY A 294 -7.44 6.21 -3.31
C GLY A 294 -6.95 5.29 -4.41
N GLY A 295 -7.05 3.99 -4.15
CA GLY A 295 -6.67 2.93 -5.08
C GLY A 295 -7.88 2.32 -5.79
N GLY A 296 -7.73 1.05 -6.17
CA GLY A 296 -8.81 0.29 -6.78
C GLY A 296 -8.72 0.13 -8.28
N PHE A 297 -7.83 0.87 -8.93
CA PHE A 297 -7.59 0.76 -10.37
C PHE A 297 -7.23 -0.66 -10.79
N PRO A 298 -7.76 -1.14 -11.94
CA PRO A 298 -7.44 -2.45 -12.48
C PRO A 298 -5.96 -2.50 -12.88
N SER A 299 -5.40 -3.71 -12.85
CA SER A 299 -3.97 -3.90 -13.14
C SER A 299 -3.63 -3.93 -14.63
N ASP A 300 -4.61 -4.18 -15.50
CA ASP A 300 -4.42 -4.27 -16.94
C ASP A 300 -4.75 -2.95 -17.64
N GLU A 301 -3.96 -2.62 -18.66
CA GLU A 301 -4.07 -1.36 -19.40
C GLU A 301 -5.37 -1.24 -20.21
N GLU A 302 -5.89 -2.37 -20.70
CA GLU A 302 -7.14 -2.42 -21.49
C GLU A 302 -8.35 -1.97 -20.68
N THR A 303 -8.45 -2.41 -19.41
CA THR A 303 -9.51 -1.98 -18.50
C THR A 303 -9.19 -0.64 -17.84
N PHE A 304 -7.92 -0.37 -17.51
CA PHE A 304 -7.53 0.89 -16.86
C PHE A 304 -7.77 2.10 -17.74
N SER A 305 -7.43 2.03 -19.02
CA SER A 305 -7.49 3.20 -19.92
C SER A 305 -8.87 3.85 -20.02
N PRO A 306 -9.96 3.12 -20.35
CA PRO A 306 -11.31 3.72 -20.39
C PRO A 306 -11.79 4.18 -19.02
N LEU A 307 -11.47 3.44 -17.94
CA LEU A 307 -11.81 3.84 -16.58
C LEU A 307 -11.15 5.16 -16.19
N ALA A 308 -9.84 5.28 -16.44
CA ALA A 308 -9.06 6.47 -16.12
C ALA A 308 -9.56 7.70 -16.89
N GLN A 309 -9.93 7.54 -18.16
CA GLN A 309 -10.55 8.61 -18.95
C GLN A 309 -11.87 9.06 -18.33
N ALA A 310 -12.77 8.13 -18.01
CA ALA A 310 -14.05 8.45 -17.38
C ALA A 310 -13.86 9.13 -16.01
N VAL A 311 -12.92 8.66 -15.19
CA VAL A 311 -12.58 9.30 -13.91
C VAL A 311 -12.02 10.70 -14.11
N SER A 312 -11.14 10.91 -15.10
CA SER A 312 -10.59 12.22 -15.42
C SER A 312 -11.67 13.23 -15.84
N GLU A 313 -12.63 12.79 -16.67
CA GLU A 313 -13.78 13.60 -17.09
C GLU A 313 -14.67 13.97 -15.89
N LYS A 314 -15.00 13.00 -15.05
CA LYS A 314 -15.80 13.20 -13.82
C LYS A 314 -15.10 14.17 -12.86
N LEU A 315 -13.78 14.03 -12.65
CA LEU A 315 -13.00 14.97 -11.85
C LEU A 315 -13.02 16.39 -12.42
N THR A 316 -12.83 16.55 -13.73
CA THR A 316 -12.87 17.87 -14.39
C THR A 316 -14.23 18.55 -14.21
N ARG A 317 -15.31 17.76 -14.27
CA ARG A 317 -16.69 18.23 -14.11
C ARG A 317 -17.03 18.59 -12.67
N LEU A 318 -16.65 17.74 -11.70
CA LEU A 318 -17.05 17.88 -10.29
C LEU A 318 -16.10 18.78 -9.49
N PHE A 319 -14.82 18.81 -9.85
CA PHE A 319 -13.78 19.60 -9.20
C PHE A 319 -13.05 20.53 -10.19
N PRO A 320 -13.77 21.43 -10.89
CA PRO A 320 -13.14 22.32 -11.86
C PRO A 320 -12.20 23.32 -11.17
N SER A 321 -11.03 23.58 -11.77
CA SER A 321 -10.00 24.46 -11.20
C SER A 321 -10.47 25.88 -10.89
N ALA A 322 -11.51 26.36 -11.58
CA ALA A 322 -12.12 27.66 -11.33
C ALA A 322 -12.87 27.72 -9.98
N ALA A 323 -13.51 26.61 -9.57
CA ALA A 323 -14.21 26.51 -8.28
C ALA A 323 -13.28 26.04 -7.16
N PHE A 324 -12.25 25.25 -7.47
CA PHE A 324 -11.30 24.68 -6.52
C PHE A 324 -9.85 25.09 -6.84
N PRO A 325 -9.52 26.40 -6.78
CA PRO A 325 -8.19 26.87 -7.12
C PRO A 325 -7.13 26.30 -6.18
N GLY A 326 -6.11 25.65 -6.74
CA GLY A 326 -5.01 25.06 -5.97
C GLY A 326 -5.36 23.74 -5.27
N LEU A 327 -6.52 23.13 -5.58
CA LEU A 327 -6.83 21.77 -5.14
C LEU A 327 -5.80 20.80 -5.73
N ARG A 328 -5.14 20.04 -4.87
CA ARG A 328 -4.28 18.93 -5.26
C ARG A 328 -5.12 17.66 -5.28
N ILE A 329 -4.95 16.85 -6.31
CA ILE A 329 -5.60 15.54 -6.41
C ILE A 329 -4.51 14.48 -6.41
N ILE A 330 -4.67 13.49 -5.54
CA ILE A 330 -3.77 12.36 -5.40
C ILE A 330 -4.56 11.05 -5.51
N ALA A 331 -3.85 9.96 -5.71
CA ALA A 331 -4.40 8.62 -5.66
C ALA A 331 -3.39 7.66 -5.04
N GLU A 332 -3.84 6.47 -4.65
CA GLU A 332 -3.05 5.43 -4.00
C GLU A 332 -2.91 4.15 -4.88
N PRO A 333 -2.42 4.23 -6.13
CA PRO A 333 -2.34 3.05 -7.00
C PRO A 333 -1.28 2.06 -6.50
N GLY A 334 -1.70 0.80 -6.36
CA GLY A 334 -0.81 -0.33 -6.06
C GLY A 334 -0.70 -1.30 -7.24
N MET A 335 -1.76 -2.07 -7.48
CA MET A 335 -1.80 -3.14 -8.49
C MET A 335 -1.63 -2.67 -9.94
N LEU A 336 -1.94 -1.41 -10.26
CA LEU A 336 -1.70 -0.87 -11.59
C LEU A 336 -0.21 -0.62 -11.86
N ILE A 337 0.53 -0.12 -10.84
CA ILE A 337 1.97 0.14 -10.95
C ILE A 337 2.75 -1.18 -10.96
N LEU A 338 2.27 -2.18 -10.21
CA LEU A 338 2.75 -3.56 -10.28
C LEU A 338 1.65 -4.53 -10.71
N PRO A 339 1.38 -4.61 -12.04
CA PRO A 339 0.43 -5.58 -12.57
C PRO A 339 0.87 -7.00 -12.24
N ARG A 340 -0.10 -7.85 -11.89
CA ARG A 340 0.12 -9.31 -11.78
C ARG A 340 0.72 -9.91 -13.05
N HIS A 341 0.51 -9.27 -14.21
CA HIS A 341 1.00 -9.68 -15.52
C HIS A 341 2.37 -9.11 -15.94
N SER A 342 2.98 -8.22 -15.14
CA SER A 342 4.41 -7.85 -15.30
C SER A 342 5.36 -8.95 -14.84
N ALA A 343 4.77 -10.00 -14.26
CA ALA A 343 5.24 -11.35 -14.32
C ALA A 343 4.23 -12.11 -15.20
N PRO A 344 4.60 -12.87 -16.24
CA PRO A 344 4.13 -14.23 -16.17
C PRO A 344 4.59 -14.68 -14.78
N CYS A 345 3.66 -15.06 -13.91
CA CYS A 345 3.95 -15.98 -12.82
C CYS A 345 4.62 -17.19 -13.47
N VAL A 346 5.91 -17.06 -13.74
CA VAL A 346 6.85 -18.14 -13.71
C VAL A 346 7.11 -18.32 -12.23
N VAL A 347 6.06 -18.77 -11.53
CA VAL A 347 6.25 -19.88 -10.62
C VAL A 347 6.70 -21.01 -11.54
N PHE A 348 7.96 -20.99 -11.94
CA PHE A 348 8.62 -22.25 -12.17
C PHE A 348 8.69 -22.84 -10.76
N MET A 349 7.70 -23.65 -10.41
CA MET A 349 8.10 -24.96 -9.94
C MET A 349 8.94 -25.53 -11.09
N VAL A 350 10.27 -25.35 -11.00
CA VAL A 350 11.23 -26.04 -11.84
C VAL A 350 11.11 -27.51 -11.47
N TRP A 351 10.04 -28.15 -11.93
CA TRP A 351 9.86 -29.59 -11.83
C TRP A 351 9.23 -30.16 -13.10
N PHE A 352 8.29 -29.44 -13.73
CA PHE A 352 7.54 -30.02 -14.85
C PHE A 352 8.01 -29.68 -16.27
N GLN A 353 8.91 -28.70 -16.48
CA GLN A 353 9.29 -28.28 -17.84
C GLN A 353 10.72 -28.64 -18.26
N ILE A 354 11.58 -29.03 -17.31
CA ILE A 354 12.90 -29.63 -17.64
C ILE A 354 12.71 -31.03 -18.24
N MET A 355 11.67 -31.77 -17.85
CA MET A 355 11.33 -33.08 -18.44
C MET A 355 10.77 -33.01 -19.88
N ARG A 356 10.44 -31.82 -20.41
CA ARG A 356 9.84 -31.67 -21.75
C ARG A 356 10.73 -30.99 -22.78
N LEU A 357 11.91 -30.51 -22.40
CA LEU A 357 12.87 -29.87 -23.31
C LEU A 357 14.07 -30.78 -23.65
N GLU A 358 14.07 -32.02 -23.17
CA GLU A 358 15.04 -33.08 -23.53
C GLU A 358 14.42 -34.24 -24.34
N LYS A 359 13.40 -33.97 -25.18
CA LYS A 359 12.96 -34.90 -26.22
C LYS A 359 12.73 -34.22 -27.55
#